data_AF-E3S6R6-F1
#
_entry.id   AF-E3S6R6-F1
#
_cell.length_a   1.000
_cell.length_b   1.000
_cell.length_c   1.000
_cell.angle_alpha   90.00
_cell.angle_beta   90.00
_cell.angle_gamma   90.00
#
_symmetry.space_group_name_H-M   'P 1'
#
loop_
_entity.id
_entity.type
_entity.pdbx_description
1 polymer ?
#
loop_
_entity_poly.entity_id
_entity_poly.type
_entity_poly.pdbx_seq_one_letter_code
_entity_poly.pdbx_strand_id
1 'polypeptide(L)' 'ICVDPEKVEAIKAWEPPSTVKGVRGFVGFANYYREFIPKFSEIAQPLTNLTMKDV' A
#
# COMPACT_ATOMS: atom_id res chain seq x y z
N ILE A 1 -3.67 -7.20 -18.46
CA ILE A 1 -4.17 -6.00 -17.75
C ILE A 1 -2.99 -5.04 -17.67
N CYS A 2 -3.11 -3.83 -18.23
CA CYS A 2 -2.07 -2.81 -18.13
C CYS A 2 -2.34 -1.95 -16.89
N VAL A 3 -1.30 -1.58 -16.14
CA VAL A 3 -1.44 -0.66 -15.02
C VAL A 3 -1.70 0.74 -15.58
N ASP A 4 -2.77 1.39 -15.14
CA ASP A 4 -3.03 2.79 -15.47
C ASP A 4 -1.90 3.67 -14.92
N PRO A 5 -1.12 4.36 -15.77
CA PRO A 5 -0.02 5.21 -15.32
C PRO A 5 -0.51 6.34 -14.40
N GLU A 6 -1.74 6.82 -14.61
CA GLU A 6 -2.39 7.83 -13.77
C GLU A 6 -2.50 7.38 -12.31
N LYS A 7 -2.76 6.09 -12.07
CA LYS A 7 -2.87 5.56 -10.71
C LYS A 7 -1.52 5.26 -10.06
N VAL A 8 -0.47 5.01 -10.87
CA VAL A 8 0.91 4.94 -10.38
C VAL A 8 1.38 6.32 -9.93
N GLU A 9 1.07 7.35 -10.69
CA GLU A 9 1.36 8.73 -10.31
C GLU A 9 0.61 9.14 -9.05
N ALA A 10 -0.64 8.69 -8.87
CA ALA A 10 -1.37 8.91 -7.61
C ALA A 10 -0.69 8.27 -6.39
N ILE A 11 -0.04 7.11 -6.53
CA ILE A 11 0.77 6.50 -5.44
C ILE A 11 2.04 7.32 -5.20
N LYS A 12 2.72 7.76 -6.25
CA LYS A 12 3.94 8.56 -6.12
C LYS A 12 3.68 9.92 -5.47
N ALA A 13 2.52 10.52 -5.74
CA ALA A 13 2.08 11.77 -5.15
C ALA A 13 1.48 11.58 -3.74
N TRP A 14 1.30 10.34 -3.29
CA TRP A 14 0.69 10.05 -1.99
C TRP A 14 1.64 10.44 -0.86
N GLU A 15 1.18 11.29 0.04
CA GLU A 15 1.99 11.71 1.20
C GLU A 15 2.19 10.55 2.19
N PRO A 16 3.37 10.43 2.81
CA PRO A 16 3.64 9.37 3.77
C PRO A 16 2.60 9.36 4.91
N PRO A 17 1.84 8.27 5.11
CA PRO A 17 0.82 8.24 6.15
C PRO A 17 1.46 8.29 7.53
N SER A 18 1.06 9.27 8.34
CA SER A 18 1.52 9.45 9.73
C SER A 18 0.66 8.74 10.78
N THR A 19 -0.47 8.13 10.36
CA THR A 19 -1.42 7.49 11.26
C THR A 19 -1.70 6.05 10.86
N VAL A 20 -2.03 5.20 11.84
CA VAL A 20 -2.40 3.79 11.60
C VAL A 20 -3.57 3.65 10.63
N LYS A 21 -4.56 4.57 10.68
CA LYS A 21 -5.66 4.60 9.71
C LYS A 21 -5.16 4.93 8.29
N GLY A 22 -4.24 5.88 8.17
CA GLY A 22 -3.61 6.23 6.89
C GLY A 22 -2.82 5.06 6.30
N VAL A 23 -2.04 4.35 7.12
CA VAL A 23 -1.29 3.16 6.70
C VAL A 23 -2.25 2.07 6.22
N ARG A 24 -3.37 1.83 6.93
CA ARG A 24 -4.39 0.86 6.50
C ARG A 24 -5.05 1.24 5.18
N GLY A 25 -5.35 2.52 4.98
CA GLY A 25 -5.88 3.04 3.71
C GLY A 25 -4.90 2.84 2.55
N PHE A 26 -3.62 3.15 2.78
CA PHE A 26 -2.55 2.96 1.80
C PHE A 26 -2.37 1.48 1.43
N VAL A 27 -2.28 0.59 2.42
CA VAL A 27 -2.15 -0.87 2.18
C VAL A 27 -3.36 -1.39 1.39
N GLY A 28 -4.57 -0.94 1.72
CA GLY A 28 -5.78 -1.29 0.97
C GLY A 28 -5.73 -0.85 -0.50
N PHE A 29 -5.25 0.36 -0.77
CA PHE A 29 -5.07 0.89 -2.13
C PHE A 29 -3.98 0.13 -2.89
N ALA A 30 -2.83 -0.07 -2.27
CA ALA A 30 -1.67 -0.74 -2.86
C ALA A 30 -1.94 -2.22 -3.18
N ASN A 31 -2.88 -2.86 -2.46
CA ASN A 31 -3.29 -4.25 -2.70
C ASN A 31 -3.90 -4.45 -4.10
N TYR A 32 -4.47 -3.41 -4.71
CA TYR A 32 -4.95 -3.45 -6.11
C TYR A 32 -3.81 -3.69 -7.12
N TYR A 33 -2.58 -3.27 -6.79
CA TYR A 33 -1.41 -3.40 -7.66
C TYR A 33 -0.52 -4.59 -7.32
N ARG A 34 -0.92 -5.43 -6.35
CA ARG A 34 -0.11 -6.55 -5.87
C ARG A 34 0.33 -7.51 -6.98
N GLU A 35 -0.45 -7.65 -8.04
CA GLU A 35 -0.16 -8.53 -9.19
C GLU A 35 0.96 -7.97 -10.09
N PHE A 36 1.22 -6.67 -10.01
CA PHE A 36 2.26 -5.97 -10.78
C PHE A 36 3.53 -5.71 -9.97
N ILE A 37 3.46 -5.89 -8.64
CA ILE A 37 4.57 -5.67 -7.73
C ILE A 37 5.08 -7.04 -7.27
N PRO A 38 6.22 -7.52 -7.81
CA PRO A 38 6.80 -8.77 -7.36
C PRO A 38 7.11 -8.68 -5.86
N LYS A 39 6.75 -9.73 -5.12
CA LYS A 39 6.93 -9.81 -3.65
C LYS A 39 6.21 -8.70 -2.86
N PHE A 40 5.09 -8.19 -3.38
CA PHE A 40 4.29 -7.18 -2.69
C PHE A 40 4.01 -7.52 -1.22
N SER A 41 3.69 -8.77 -0.93
CA SER A 41 3.43 -9.23 0.45
C SER A 41 4.62 -9.02 1.39
N GLU A 42 5.86 -9.25 0.94
CA GLU A 42 7.07 -9.02 1.75
C GLU A 42 7.29 -7.52 1.99
N ILE A 43 7.04 -6.68 0.98
CA ILE A 43 7.21 -5.23 1.05
C ILE A 43 6.13 -4.59 1.94
N ALA A 44 4.89 -5.07 1.84
CA ALA A 44 3.75 -4.57 2.61
C ALA A 44 3.66 -5.18 4.02
N GLN A 45 4.43 -6.23 4.33
CA GLN A 45 4.46 -6.88 5.64
C GLN A 45 4.74 -5.91 6.80
N PRO A 46 5.80 -5.08 6.79
CA PRO A 46 6.05 -4.12 7.88
C PRO A 46 4.90 -3.12 8.04
N LEU A 47 4.29 -2.66 6.94
CA LEU A 47 3.13 -1.76 6.98
C LEU A 47 1.89 -2.45 7.56
N THR A 48 1.71 -3.73 7.24
CA THR A 48 0.59 -4.54 7.74
C THR A 48 0.74 -4.76 9.24
N ASN A 49 1.95 -5.07 9.72
CA ASN A 49 2.27 -5.20 11.14
C ASN A 49 1.97 -3.91 11.92
N LEU A 50 2.26 -2.73 11.35
CA LEU A 50 1.91 -1.43 11.95
C LEU A 50 0.39 -1.18 12.07
N THR A 51 -0.42 -1.93 11.32
CA THR A 51 -1.89 -1.84 11.37
C THR A 51 -2.56 -2.92 12.21
N MET A 52 -1.78 -3.92 12.68
CA MET A 52 -2.26 -4.91 13.62
C MET A 52 -2.40 -4.23 14.98
N LYS A 53 -3.58 -4.37 15.59
CA LYS A 53 -3.72 -4.06 17.02
C LYS A 53 -2.91 -5.13 17.76
N ASP A 54 -2.06 -4.69 18.68
CA ASP A 54 -1.53 -5.54 19.74
C ASP A 54 -2.75 -6.23 20.38
N VAL A 55 -2.83 -7.55 20.23
CA VAL A 55 -3.90 -8.37 20.83
C VAL A 55 -3.55 -8.62 22.28
#